data_AF-A0A2V8K350-F1
#
_entry.id   AF-A0A2V8K350-F1
#
_cell.length_a   1.000
_cell.length_b   1.000
_cell.length_c   1.000
_cell.angle_alpha   90.00
_cell.angle_beta   90.00
_cell.angle_gamma   90.00
#
_symmetry.space_group_name_H-M   'P 1'
#
loop_
_entity.id
_entity.type
_entity.pdbx_description
1 polymer ?
#
loop_
_entity_poly.entity_id
_entity_poly.type
_entity_poly.pdbx_seq_one_letter_code
_entity_poly.pdbx_strand_id
1 'polypeptide(L)'
;MTFNSSTVRIGSSFSAAFSGSNLTDLTYFDIRFRAPGSTTDQESQNWQRGVSANHAIAAGTATGMWTITGVRPHQQSTDHSGNFVSTSVTLTVSP
;
A
#
# COMPACT_ATOMS: atom_id res chain seq x y z
N MET A 1 1.38 -8.83 3.00
CA MET A 1 0.37 -7.76 2.92
C MET A 1 -0.88 -8.32 2.28
N THR A 2 -2.05 -7.96 2.78
CA THR A 2 -3.35 -8.35 2.21
C THR A 2 -4.29 -7.15 2.20
N PHE A 3 -5.24 -7.17 1.26
CA PHE A 3 -6.38 -6.26 1.26
C PHE A 3 -7.64 -7.01 1.67
N ASN A 4 -8.57 -6.33 2.34
CA ASN A 4 -9.88 -6.91 2.65
C ASN A 4 -10.78 -7.05 1.42
N SER A 5 -10.44 -6.38 0.30
CA SER A 5 -11.10 -6.50 -0.99
C SER A 5 -10.07 -6.42 -2.12
N SER A 6 -10.31 -7.16 -3.20
CA SER A 6 -9.52 -7.07 -4.43
C SER A 6 -10.03 -5.99 -5.39
N THR A 7 -11.23 -5.47 -5.16
CA THR A 7 -11.86 -4.42 -5.98
C THR A 7 -12.50 -3.37 -5.07
N VAL A 8 -12.27 -2.09 -5.35
CA VAL A 8 -12.82 -0.98 -4.58
C VAL A 8 -13.30 0.12 -5.53
N ARG A 9 -14.45 0.73 -5.21
CA ARG A 9 -14.97 1.87 -5.98
C ARG A 9 -14.30 3.17 -5.57
N ILE A 10 -14.20 4.10 -6.51
CA ILE A 10 -13.87 5.49 -6.19
C ILE A 10 -14.84 6.03 -5.13
N GLY A 11 -14.33 6.79 -4.17
CA GLY A 11 -15.10 7.32 -3.03
C GLY A 11 -15.35 6.32 -1.92
N SER A 12 -14.97 5.04 -2.09
CA SER A 12 -15.03 4.02 -1.03
C SER A 12 -13.68 3.89 -0.32
N SER A 13 -13.54 2.88 0.54
CA SER A 13 -12.29 2.56 1.21
C SER A 13 -12.04 1.06 1.27
N PHE A 14 -10.79 0.69 1.49
CA PHE A 14 -10.36 -0.68 1.72
C PHE A 14 -9.37 -0.71 2.87
N SER A 15 -9.29 -1.83 3.57
CA SER A 15 -8.30 -2.05 4.63
C SER A 15 -7.11 -2.81 4.10
N ALA A 16 -5.91 -2.38 4.48
CA ALA A 16 -4.66 -3.08 4.23
C ALA A 16 -4.09 -3.62 5.53
N ALA A 17 -3.68 -4.89 5.51
CA ALA A 17 -3.08 -5.56 6.66
C ALA A 17 -1.67 -6.09 6.33
N PHE A 18 -0.76 -5.90 7.27
CA PHE A 18 0.60 -6.43 7.23
C PHE A 18 0.75 -7.53 8.28
N SER A 19 1.46 -8.59 7.89
CA SER A 19 1.81 -9.71 8.76
C SER A 19 3.32 -9.97 8.67
N GLY A 20 3.91 -10.40 9.77
CA GLY A 20 5.34 -10.60 9.91
C GLY A 20 5.76 -10.53 11.37
N SER A 21 6.98 -10.99 11.65
CA SER A 21 7.57 -10.90 12.99
C SER A 21 7.95 -9.46 13.34
N ASN A 22 7.86 -9.11 14.62
CA ASN A 22 8.28 -7.81 15.17
C ASN A 22 7.57 -6.57 14.59
N LEU A 23 6.41 -6.75 13.94
CA LEU A 23 5.56 -5.65 13.54
C LEU A 23 4.69 -5.20 14.72
N THR A 24 4.52 -3.89 14.87
CA THR A 24 3.75 -3.28 15.95
C THR A 24 2.81 -2.22 15.38
N ASP A 25 1.86 -1.75 16.20
CA ASP A 25 0.98 -0.63 15.84
C ASP A 25 1.72 0.70 15.65
N LEU A 26 3.01 0.76 16.01
CA LEU A 26 3.87 1.93 15.82
C LEU A 26 4.73 1.83 14.55
N THR A 27 4.78 0.66 13.91
CA THR A 27 5.59 0.43 12.70
C THR A 27 5.03 1.24 11.53
N TYR A 28 5.89 1.97 10.82
CA TYR A 28 5.55 2.65 9.58
C TYR A 28 5.82 1.74 8.40
N PHE A 29 5.02 1.88 7.35
CA PHE A 29 5.14 1.14 6.11
C PHE A 29 5.19 2.12 4.95
N ASP A 30 6.29 2.11 4.23
CA ASP A 30 6.33 2.65 2.88
C ASP A 30 5.87 1.56 1.91
N ILE A 31 5.25 1.96 0.80
CA ILE A 31 4.89 1.07 -0.30
C ILE A 31 5.57 1.50 -1.58
N ARG A 32 5.91 0.51 -2.41
CA ARG A 32 6.28 0.69 -3.81
C ARG A 32 5.20 0.08 -4.67
N PHE A 33 4.73 0.81 -5.67
CA PHE A 33 3.55 0.45 -6.45
C PHE A 33 3.63 0.88 -7.91
N ARG A 34 2.75 0.30 -8.74
CA ARG A 34 2.55 0.68 -10.14
C ARG A 34 1.09 1.06 -10.37
N ALA A 35 0.91 2.19 -11.04
CA ALA A 35 -0.39 2.63 -11.53
C ALA A 35 -0.90 1.72 -12.67
N PRO A 36 -2.21 1.73 -12.96
CA PRO A 36 -2.80 0.95 -14.05
C PRO A 36 -2.08 1.23 -15.38
N GLY A 37 -1.64 0.17 -16.06
CA GLY A 37 -0.92 0.26 -17.34
C GLY A 37 0.53 0.76 -17.26
N SER A 38 1.04 1.10 -16.07
CA SER A 38 2.43 1.54 -15.87
C SER A 38 3.36 0.37 -15.60
N THR A 39 4.56 0.43 -16.19
CA THR A 39 5.70 -0.44 -15.82
C THR A 39 6.65 0.21 -14.81
N THR A 40 6.44 1.49 -14.51
CA THR A 40 7.31 2.28 -13.63
C THR A 40 6.80 2.19 -12.20
N ASP A 41 7.70 1.79 -11.29
CA ASP A 41 7.46 1.81 -9.86
C ASP A 41 7.48 3.24 -9.31
N GLN A 42 6.56 3.52 -8.40
CA GLN A 42 6.44 4.75 -7.62
C GLN A 42 6.45 4.39 -6.13
N GLU A 43 6.80 5.35 -5.27
CA GLU A 43 6.87 5.15 -3.83
C GLU A 43 5.91 6.07 -3.08
N SER A 44 5.33 5.55 -2.00
CA SER A 44 4.60 6.34 -1.01
C SER A 44 5.21 6.07 0.36
N GLN A 45 5.79 7.12 0.96
CA GLN A 45 6.44 7.09 2.26
C GLN A 45 5.41 7.26 3.38
N ASN A 46 5.62 6.57 4.50
CA ASN A 46 4.70 6.54 5.65
C ASN A 46 3.25 6.27 5.26
N TRP A 47 3.05 5.47 4.21
CA TRP A 47 1.74 5.21 3.63
C TRP A 47 0.78 4.64 4.67
N GLN A 48 1.28 3.79 5.57
CA GLN A 48 0.52 3.29 6.71
C GLN A 48 1.38 3.30 7.97
N ARG A 49 0.74 3.55 9.12
CA ARG A 49 1.27 3.24 10.44
C ARG A 49 0.41 2.18 11.10
N GLY A 50 1.06 1.20 11.71
CA GLY A 50 0.43 0.04 12.34
C GLY A 50 0.09 -1.08 11.36
N VAL A 51 -0.20 -2.26 11.90
CA VAL A 51 -0.35 -3.49 11.10
C VAL A 51 -1.66 -3.54 10.30
N SER A 52 -2.63 -2.68 10.60
CA SER A 52 -3.89 -2.57 9.86
C SER A 52 -4.36 -1.13 9.81
N ALA A 53 -4.76 -0.65 8.63
CA ALA A 53 -5.36 0.67 8.48
C ALA A 53 -6.36 0.68 7.30
N ASN A 54 -7.27 1.65 7.35
CA ASN A 54 -8.23 1.91 6.27
C ASN A 54 -7.69 3.01 5.33
N HIS A 55 -7.88 2.80 4.03
CA HIS A 55 -7.40 3.69 2.97
C HIS A 55 -8.57 4.10 2.08
N ALA A 56 -8.85 5.39 2.03
CA ALA A 56 -9.88 5.95 1.16
C ALA A 56 -9.38 6.11 -0.28
N ILE A 57 -10.22 5.76 -1.25
CA ILE A 57 -9.96 6.03 -2.67
C ILE A 57 -10.53 7.39 -3.02
N ALA A 58 -9.67 8.39 -3.12
CA ALA A 58 -10.07 9.75 -3.47
C ALA A 58 -10.60 9.83 -4.91
N ALA A 59 -11.47 10.81 -5.16
CA ALA A 59 -11.86 11.20 -6.51
C ALA A 59 -10.61 11.55 -7.34
N GLY A 60 -10.59 11.14 -8.60
CA GLY A 60 -9.43 11.33 -9.49
C GLY A 60 -8.36 10.23 -9.40
N THR A 61 -8.50 9.25 -8.51
CA THR A 61 -7.67 8.04 -8.56
C THR A 61 -7.90 7.32 -9.89
N ALA A 62 -6.84 7.00 -10.61
CA ALA A 62 -6.94 6.28 -11.88
C ALA A 62 -7.63 4.92 -11.69
N THR A 63 -8.59 4.60 -12.55
CA THR A 63 -9.27 3.31 -12.54
C THR A 63 -8.40 2.22 -13.19
N GLY A 64 -8.66 0.97 -12.82
CA GLY A 64 -7.91 -0.19 -13.29
C GLY A 64 -7.09 -0.86 -12.19
N MET A 65 -6.20 -1.75 -12.60
CA MET A 65 -5.42 -2.59 -11.67
C MET A 65 -4.17 -1.87 -11.19
N TRP A 66 -4.16 -1.52 -9.91
CA TRP A 66 -2.98 -1.07 -9.18
C TRP A 66 -2.23 -2.27 -8.62
N THR A 67 -0.90 -2.21 -8.65
CA THR A 67 -0.05 -3.30 -8.13
C THR A 67 0.91 -2.76 -7.09
N ILE A 68 0.89 -3.30 -5.87
CA ILE A 68 1.95 -3.11 -4.88
C ILE A 68 3.07 -4.10 -5.18
N THR A 69 4.25 -3.57 -5.45
CA THR A 69 5.45 -4.33 -5.85
C THR A 69 6.49 -4.44 -4.74
N GLY A 70 6.34 -3.65 -3.67
CA GLY A 70 7.23 -3.72 -2.52
C GLY A 70 6.65 -3.06 -1.28
N VAL A 71 7.11 -3.52 -0.11
CA VAL A 71 6.79 -2.94 1.19
C VAL A 71 8.09 -2.73 1.97
N ARG A 72 8.23 -1.58 2.62
CA ARG A 72 9.36 -1.30 3.52
C ARG A 72 8.84 -0.92 4.90
N PRO A 73 8.91 -1.84 5.89
CA PRO A 73 8.63 -1.51 7.28
C PRO A 73 9.81 -0.77 7.91
N HIS A 74 9.53 0.23 8.74
CA HIS A 74 10.53 0.96 9.51
C HIS A 74 9.93 1.54 10.81
N GLN A 75 10.79 1.88 11.78
CA GLN A 75 10.35 2.33 13.12
C GLN A 75 10.34 3.86 13.27
N GLN A 76 11.10 4.58 12.44
CA GLN A 76 11.25 6.02 12.50
C GLN A 76 10.63 6.63 11.25
N SER A 77 9.65 7.50 11.39
CA SER A 77 8.90 8.07 10.26
C SER A 77 9.75 8.84 9.24
N THR A 78 11.02 9.12 9.54
CA THR A 78 11.96 9.82 8.67
C THR A 78 13.00 8.90 8.04
N ASP A 79 13.04 7.62 8.41
CA ASP A 79 13.98 6.64 7.86
C ASP A 79 13.35 5.87 6.70
N HIS A 80 13.67 6.32 5.49
CA HIS A 80 13.24 5.71 4.23
C HIS A 80 14.43 5.05 3.50
N SER A 81 15.50 4.69 4.21
CA SER A 81 16.74 4.22 3.60
C SER A 81 16.77 2.71 3.36
N GLY A 82 15.91 1.95 4.06
CA GLY A 82 15.86 0.50 3.95
C GLY A 82 15.46 0.00 2.55
N ASN A 83 15.67 -1.31 2.32
CA ASN A 83 15.23 -1.96 1.09
C ASN A 83 13.73 -2.31 1.15
N PHE A 84 13.08 -2.29 0.00
CA PHE A 84 11.75 -2.87 -0.14
C PHE A 84 11.81 -4.39 -0.15
N VAL A 85 11.00 -5.03 0.68
CA VAL A 85 10.65 -6.44 0.55
C VAL A 85 9.72 -6.58 -0.65
N SER A 86 10.12 -7.37 -1.65
CA SER A 86 9.33 -7.53 -2.87
C SER A 86 8.01 -8.25 -2.59
N THR A 87 6.94 -7.78 -3.20
CA THR A 87 5.61 -8.41 -3.13
C THR A 87 4.86 -8.21 -4.45
N SER A 88 3.70 -8.84 -4.60
CA SER A 88 2.83 -8.65 -5.76
C SER A 88 1.38 -8.76 -5.31
N VAL A 89 0.83 -7.64 -4.83
CA VAL A 89 -0.56 -7.55 -4.37
C VAL A 89 -1.31 -6.56 -5.24
N THR A 90 -2.47 -6.95 -5.75
CA THR A 90 -3.25 -6.14 -6.70
C THR A 90 -4.53 -5.62 -6.07
N LEU A 91 -4.92 -4.41 -6.46
CA LEU A 91 -6.22 -3.81 -6.15
C LEU A 91 -6.81 -3.21 -7.42
N THR A 92 -8.03 -3.60 -7.78
CA THR A 92 -8.74 -3.00 -8.91
C THR A 92 -9.55 -1.82 -8.42
N VAL A 93 -9.27 -0.62 -8.92
CA VAL A 93 -10.09 0.57 -8.69
C VAL A 93 -11.14 0.66 -9.78
N SER A 94 -12.42 0.57 -9.41
CA SER A 94 -13.54 0.75 -10.33
C SER A 94 -14.20 2.11 -10.16
N PRO A 95 -14.92 2.62 -11.18
CA PRO A 95 -15.78 3.78 -11.04
C PRO A 95 -16.78 3.66 -9.88
#